data_AF-A0A6A4KN59-F1
#
_entry.id   AF-A0A6A4KN59-F1
#
_cell.length_a   1.000
_cell.length_b   1.000
_cell.length_c   1.000
_cell.angle_alpha   90.00
_cell.angle_beta   90.00
_cell.angle_gamma   90.00
#
_symmetry.space_group_name_H-M   'P 1'
#
loop_
_entity.id
_entity.type
_entity.pdbx_description
1 polymer ?
#
loop_
_entity_poly.entity_id
_entity_poly.type
_entity_poly.pdbx_seq_one_letter_code
_entity_poly.pdbx_strand_id
1 'polypeptide(L)'
;MVLQTTDKKVATVKVVRMLFNVLSQTRTKQQLHTPWNDWRVHEPEVPQQSNMHDCGFYTLKFMEHWTGGRMNTRELEDHMGGDAIDVRKRLLVRLLLSPHNQLRDVVLKKLVK
;
A
#
# COMPACT_ATOMS: atom_id res chain seq x y z
N MET A 1 -48.22 -42.40 -19.03
CA MET A 1 -48.15 -42.02 -17.60
C MET A 1 -47.88 -40.53 -17.53
N VAL A 2 -48.92 -39.72 -17.35
CA VAL A 2 -48.86 -38.26 -17.40
C VAL A 2 -48.31 -37.77 -16.05
N LEU A 3 -47.05 -37.36 -16.00
CA LEU A 3 -46.49 -36.65 -14.84
C LEU A 3 -47.32 -35.39 -14.64
N GLN A 4 -48.11 -35.43 -13.56
CA GLN A 4 -49.21 -34.52 -13.29
C GLN A 4 -48.69 -33.10 -13.14
N THR A 5 -49.45 -32.16 -13.69
CA THR A 5 -49.22 -30.71 -13.68
C THR A 5 -48.91 -30.11 -12.30
N THR A 6 -49.22 -30.84 -11.23
CA THR A 6 -48.91 -30.54 -9.82
C THR A 6 -47.40 -30.47 -9.55
N ASP A 7 -46.59 -31.38 -10.10
CA ASP A 7 -45.15 -31.43 -9.85
C ASP A 7 -44.42 -30.24 -10.48
N LYS A 8 -44.87 -29.82 -11.68
CA LYS A 8 -44.35 -28.63 -12.36
C LYS A 8 -44.64 -27.35 -11.56
N LYS A 9 -45.84 -27.22 -10.98
CA LYS A 9 -46.19 -26.07 -10.13
C LYS A 9 -45.35 -26.03 -8.85
N VAL A 10 -45.14 -27.18 -8.20
CA VAL A 10 -44.30 -27.28 -7.00
C VAL A 10 -42.82 -26.96 -7.31
N ALA A 11 -42.32 -27.43 -8.45
CA ALA A 11 -40.98 -27.10 -8.92
C ALA A 11 -40.82 -25.59 -9.20
N THR A 12 -41.79 -24.97 -9.87
CA THR A 12 -41.78 -23.52 -10.14
C THR A 12 -41.77 -22.70 -8.86
N VAL A 13 -42.58 -23.06 -7.86
CA VAL A 13 -42.61 -22.37 -6.56
C VAL A 13 -41.26 -22.48 -5.83
N LYS A 14 -40.61 -23.65 -5.88
CA LYS A 14 -39.27 -23.83 -5.31
C LYS A 14 -38.23 -22.95 -6.01
N VAL A 15 -38.24 -22.89 -7.34
CA VAL A 15 -37.30 -22.07 -8.12
C VAL A 15 -37.52 -20.58 -7.85
N VAL A 16 -38.77 -20.12 -7.82
CA VAL A 16 -39.09 -18.71 -7.51
C VAL A 16 -38.64 -18.35 -6.10
N ARG A 17 -38.84 -19.24 -5.11
CA ARG A 17 -38.39 -19.02 -3.73
C ARG A 17 -36.86 -18.99 -3.63
N MET A 18 -36.17 -19.85 -4.37
CA MET A 18 -34.71 -19.86 -4.43
C MET A 18 -34.17 -18.57 -5.06
N LEU A 19 -34.76 -18.13 -6.17
CA LEU A 19 -34.43 -16.86 -6.80
C LEU A 19 -34.70 -15.68 -5.86
N PHE A 20 -35.83 -15.66 -5.15
CA PHE A 20 -36.12 -14.63 -4.16
C PHE A 20 -35.10 -14.62 -3.02
N ASN A 21 -34.67 -15.79 -2.52
CA ASN A 21 -33.65 -15.90 -1.48
C ASN A 21 -32.27 -15.43 -1.97
N VAL A 22 -31.87 -15.79 -3.19
CA VAL A 22 -30.61 -15.32 -3.80
C VAL A 22 -30.65 -13.81 -4.06
N LEU A 23 -31.76 -13.30 -4.58
CA LEU A 23 -31.95 -11.88 -4.86
C LEU A 23 -32.06 -11.05 -3.57
N SER A 24 -32.71 -11.57 -2.52
CA SER A 24 -32.75 -10.90 -1.22
C SER A 24 -31.40 -10.90 -0.53
N GLN A 25 -30.64 -12.01 -0.57
CA GLN A 25 -29.27 -12.07 -0.05
C GLN A 25 -28.31 -11.15 -0.80
N THR A 26 -28.43 -11.04 -2.12
CA THR A 26 -27.60 -10.12 -2.93
C THR A 26 -28.02 -8.66 -2.78
N ARG A 27 -29.28 -8.37 -2.48
CA ARG A 27 -29.77 -7.02 -2.13
C ARG A 27 -29.35 -6.60 -0.72
N THR A 28 -29.14 -7.56 0.18
CA THR A 28 -28.37 -7.39 1.42
C THR A 28 -26.88 -7.70 1.22
N LYS A 29 -26.30 -7.34 0.08
CA LYS A 29 -24.91 -6.85 0.14
C LYS A 29 -24.99 -5.63 1.04
N GLN A 30 -24.74 -5.86 2.33
CA GLN A 30 -24.43 -4.81 3.28
C GLN A 30 -23.54 -3.85 2.52
N GLN A 31 -23.98 -2.60 2.40
CA GLN A 31 -23.06 -1.51 2.20
C GLN A 31 -22.03 -1.72 3.30
N LEU A 32 -20.87 -2.29 2.97
CA LEU A 32 -19.74 -2.33 3.88
C LEU A 32 -19.64 -0.88 4.33
N HIS A 33 -19.85 -0.62 5.61
CA HIS A 33 -19.70 0.70 6.18
C HIS A 33 -18.33 1.16 5.72
N THR A 34 -18.28 2.06 4.75
CA THR A 34 -17.01 2.48 4.20
C THR A 34 -16.47 3.42 5.25
N PRO A 35 -15.46 3.00 6.03
CA PRO A 35 -15.13 3.67 7.27
C PRO A 35 -14.38 4.97 7.00
N TRP A 36 -14.46 5.55 5.79
CA TRP A 36 -13.78 6.79 5.39
C TRP A 36 -14.01 7.92 6.39
N ASN A 37 -15.17 7.97 7.05
CA ASN A 37 -15.48 8.93 8.12
C ASN A 37 -14.63 8.72 9.40
N ASP A 38 -14.11 7.51 9.62
CA ASP A 38 -13.24 7.16 10.73
C ASP A 38 -11.75 7.43 10.41
N TRP A 39 -11.41 7.69 9.13
CA TRP A 39 -10.04 8.06 8.76
C TRP A 39 -9.76 9.50 9.16
N ARG A 40 -8.73 9.67 9.98
CA ARG A 40 -8.20 11.00 10.31
C ARG A 40 -6.91 11.23 9.51
N VAL A 41 -6.84 12.39 8.87
CA VAL A 41 -5.58 12.86 8.30
C VAL A 41 -4.68 13.28 9.45
N HIS A 42 -3.51 12.67 9.56
CA HIS A 42 -2.48 13.07 10.50
C HIS A 42 -1.29 13.62 9.73
N GLU A 43 -0.96 14.88 9.97
CA GLU A 43 0.27 15.47 9.47
C GLU A 43 1.40 15.11 10.46
N PRO A 44 2.43 14.36 10.01
CA PRO A 44 3.53 13.95 10.88
C PRO A 44 4.47 15.13 11.12
N GLU A 45 5.06 15.18 12.32
CA GLU A 45 6.16 16.10 12.61
C GLU A 45 7.42 15.64 11.87
N VAL A 46 7.84 16.41 10.87
CA VAL A 46 9.03 16.15 10.05
C VAL A 46 9.88 17.42 9.91
N PRO A 47 11.22 17.31 9.76
CA PRO A 47 12.10 18.44 9.54
C PRO A 47 11.74 19.21 8.27
N GLN A 48 11.87 20.53 8.35
CA GLN A 48 11.65 21.39 7.19
C GLN A 48 12.83 21.32 6.23
N GLN A 49 12.54 20.94 4.99
CA GLN A 49 13.52 20.94 3.93
C GLN A 49 13.84 22.39 3.49
N SER A 50 15.12 22.74 3.42
CA SER A 50 15.58 24.09 3.03
C SER A 50 15.80 24.27 1.51
N ASN A 51 15.90 23.17 0.75
CA ASN A 51 16.13 23.18 -0.69
C ASN A 51 14.94 22.56 -1.45
N MET A 52 14.91 22.67 -2.79
CA MET A 52 13.79 22.16 -3.60
C MET A 52 14.00 20.76 -4.19
N HIS A 53 15.20 20.17 -4.07
CA HIS A 53 15.59 18.99 -4.85
C HIS A 53 15.86 17.74 -4.01
N ASP A 54 15.86 17.85 -2.68
CA ASP A 54 16.00 16.72 -1.75
C ASP A 54 14.68 16.11 -1.26
N CYS A 55 13.52 16.54 -1.77
CA CYS A 55 12.22 16.14 -1.21
C CYS A 55 11.99 14.62 -1.29
N GLY A 56 12.53 13.99 -2.34
CA GLY A 56 12.55 12.54 -2.47
C GLY A 56 13.38 11.83 -1.38
N PHE A 57 14.50 12.41 -0.96
CA PHE A 57 15.34 11.85 0.11
C PHE A 57 14.68 11.98 1.48
N TYR A 58 14.07 13.14 1.76
CA TYR A 58 13.27 13.34 2.98
C TYR A 58 12.13 12.30 3.04
N THR A 59 11.42 12.11 1.94
CA THR A 59 10.35 11.10 1.83
C THR A 59 10.87 9.67 2.06
N LEU A 60 11.97 9.28 1.40
CA LEU A 60 12.53 7.93 1.57
C LEU A 60 12.99 7.69 3.00
N LYS A 61 13.64 8.67 3.62
CA LYS A 61 14.08 8.57 5.02
C LYS A 61 12.91 8.49 5.98
N PHE A 62 11.87 9.28 5.74
CA PHE A 62 10.62 9.19 6.48
C PHE A 62 10.04 7.77 6.46
N MET A 63 9.96 7.17 5.27
CA MET A 63 9.46 5.80 5.12
C MET A 63 10.37 4.75 5.78
N GLU A 64 11.70 4.93 5.77
CA GLU A 64 12.64 4.02 6.43
C GLU A 64 12.43 3.95 7.95
N HIS A 65 12.02 5.04 8.60
CA HIS A 65 11.81 5.11 10.06
C HIS A 65 10.32 5.15 10.43
N TRP A 66 9.43 4.78 9.50
CA TRP A 66 8.00 4.80 9.73
C TRP A 66 7.59 3.71 10.73
N THR A 67 7.35 4.11 11.99
CA THR A 67 6.82 3.23 13.04
C THR A 67 5.33 3.47 13.32
N GLY A 68 4.57 3.96 12.34
CA GLY A 68 3.12 4.14 12.47
C GLY A 68 2.64 5.47 13.08
N GLY A 69 3.40 6.56 12.90
CA GLY A 69 2.89 7.92 13.15
C GLY A 69 3.84 8.88 13.90
N ARG A 70 5.02 8.44 14.30
CA ARG A 70 6.04 9.33 14.88
C ARG A 70 7.39 9.04 14.26
N MET A 71 8.01 10.06 13.69
CA MET A 71 9.41 10.01 13.32
C MET A 71 10.19 10.77 14.38
N ASN A 72 11.29 10.21 14.85
CA ASN A 72 12.21 10.97 15.69
C ASN A 72 12.86 12.05 14.82
N THR A 73 12.37 13.29 14.93
CA THR A 73 12.88 14.44 14.18
C THR A 73 14.38 14.62 14.37
N ARG A 74 14.90 14.28 15.55
CA ARG A 74 16.33 14.34 15.87
C ARG A 74 17.15 13.32 15.08
N GLU A 75 16.64 12.09 14.89
CA GLU A 75 17.30 11.10 14.04
C GLU A 75 17.33 11.55 12.58
N LEU A 76 16.25 12.16 12.08
CA LEU A 76 16.22 12.66 10.71
C LEU A 76 17.13 13.88 10.54
N GLU A 77 17.18 14.79 11.51
CA GLU A 77 18.11 15.92 11.53
C GLU A 77 19.57 15.47 11.64
N ASP A 78 19.89 14.46 12.45
CA ASP A 78 21.25 13.91 12.54
C ASP A 78 21.68 13.25 11.21
N HIS A 79 20.74 12.63 10.50
CA HIS A 79 21.01 11.98 9.21
C HIS A 79 21.03 12.94 8.02
N MET A 80 20.24 14.03 8.06
CA MET A 80 20.05 14.99 6.97
C MET A 80 20.76 16.33 7.20
N GLY A 81 21.19 16.61 8.43
CA GLY A 81 21.95 17.80 8.84
C GLY A 81 23.45 17.69 8.54
N GLY A 82 23.94 16.49 8.22
CA GLY A 82 25.19 16.34 7.46
C GLY A 82 25.01 16.82 6.01
N ASP A 83 26.11 17.00 5.26
CA ASP A 83 26.04 17.39 3.85
C ASP A 83 25.08 16.45 3.10
N ALA A 84 23.94 16.99 2.61
CA ALA A 84 22.89 16.22 1.94
C ALA A 84 23.47 15.32 0.83
N ILE A 85 24.56 15.77 0.19
CA ILE A 85 25.32 15.02 -0.79
C ILE A 85 25.75 13.64 -0.28
N ASP A 86 26.16 13.51 0.98
CA ASP A 86 26.62 12.24 1.54
C ASP A 86 25.47 11.27 1.78
N VAL A 87 24.27 11.77 2.11
CA VAL A 87 23.06 10.96 2.15
C VAL A 87 22.75 10.41 0.76
N ARG A 88 22.83 11.25 -0.28
CA ARG A 88 22.59 10.84 -1.67
C ARG A 88 23.60 9.76 -2.10
N LYS A 89 24.89 9.96 -1.81
CA LYS A 89 25.95 8.99 -2.12
C LYS A 89 25.70 7.66 -1.43
N ARG A 90 25.38 7.65 -0.13
CA ARG A 90 25.08 6.41 0.62
C ARG A 90 23.89 5.65 0.04
N LEU A 91 22.82 6.37 -0.32
CA LEU A 91 21.66 5.75 -0.96
C LEU A 91 22.02 5.16 -2.34
N LEU A 92 22.75 5.92 -3.16
CA LEU A 92 23.18 5.45 -4.47
C LEU A 92 24.01 4.16 -4.35
N VAL A 93 24.98 4.12 -3.44
CA VAL A 93 25.77 2.91 -3.18
C VAL A 93 24.88 1.74 -2.75
N ARG A 94 23.93 1.96 -1.83
CA ARG A 94 22.96 0.92 -1.41
C ARG A 94 22.16 0.38 -2.59
N LEU A 95 21.66 1.24 -3.47
CA LEU A 95 20.87 0.83 -4.65
C LEU A 95 21.73 0.07 -5.67
N LEU A 96 22.93 0.60 -5.96
CA LEU A 96 23.86 -0.01 -6.91
C LEU A 96 24.32 -1.40 -6.45
N LEU A 97 24.55 -1.58 -5.15
CA LEU A 97 25.05 -2.83 -4.56
C LEU A 97 23.93 -3.76 -4.08
N SER A 98 22.66 -3.34 -4.20
CA SER A 98 21.50 -4.14 -3.79
C SER A 98 21.48 -5.48 -4.54
N PRO A 99 21.21 -6.62 -3.87
CA PRO A 99 21.06 -7.91 -4.52
C PRO A 99 19.90 -7.95 -5.53
N HIS A 100 18.96 -7.00 -5.43
CA HIS A 100 17.85 -6.84 -6.37
C HIS A 100 18.20 -6.00 -7.59
N ASN A 101 19.39 -5.37 -7.64
CA ASN A 101 19.87 -4.69 -8.82
C ASN A 101 20.42 -5.70 -9.83
N GLN A 102 19.72 -5.87 -10.96
CA GLN A 102 20.12 -6.78 -12.04
C GLN A 102 21.50 -6.45 -12.63
N LEU A 103 21.96 -5.21 -12.49
CA LEU A 103 23.26 -4.74 -12.98
C LEU A 103 24.36 -4.76 -11.90
N ARG A 104 24.08 -5.27 -10.70
CA ARG A 104 25.02 -5.26 -9.57
C ARG A 104 26.39 -5.80 -9.93
N ASP A 105 26.46 -6.93 -10.63
CA ASP A 105 27.74 -7.56 -10.97
C ASP A 105 28.55 -6.74 -11.99
N VAL A 106 27.87 -6.02 -12.89
CA VAL A 106 28.53 -5.08 -13.81
C VAL A 106 29.12 -3.90 -13.05
N VAL A 107 28.38 -3.38 -12.06
CA VAL A 107 28.86 -2.30 -11.19
C VAL A 107 30.08 -2.76 -10.39
N LEU A 108 30.02 -3.92 -9.73
CA LEU A 108 31.13 -4.47 -8.95
C LEU A 108 32.39 -4.67 -9.79
N LYS A 109 32.25 -5.22 -11.01
CA LYS A 109 33.39 -5.39 -11.93
C LYS A 109 34.06 -4.07 -12.31
N LYS A 110 33.30 -2.96 -12.36
CA LYS A 110 33.84 -1.63 -12.65
C LYS A 110 34.54 -0.98 -11.46
N LEU A 111 34.21 -1.38 -10.23
CA LEU A 111 34.81 -0.83 -9.00
C LEU A 111 36.15 -1.47 -8.61
N VAL A 112 36.48 -2.64 -9.17
CA VAL A 112 37.71 -3.40 -8.88
C VAL A 112 38.85 -3.08 -9.88
N LYS A 113 38.60 -2.19 -10.84
CA LYS A 113 39.61 -1.66 -11.77
C LYS A 113 40.19 -0.35 -11.26
#